data_AF-A0A938VY47-F1
#
_entry.id   AF-A0A938VY47-F1
#
_cell.length_a   1.000
_cell.length_b   1.000
_cell.length_c   1.000
_cell.angle_alpha   90.00
_cell.angle_beta   90.00
_cell.angle_gamma   90.00
#
_symmetry.space_group_name_H-M   'P 1'
#
loop_
_entity.id
_entity.type
_entity.pdbx_description
1 polymer ?
#
loop_
_entity_poly.entity_id
_entity_poly.type
_entity_poly.pdbx_seq_one_letter_code
_entity_poly.pdbx_strand_id
1 'polypeptide(L)'
;MRAATRLILAALALLLVGGGVWYFWGRNALAANRSAADRSFTQVVEVRQGNLNSTISVVGELDAVQRAELSFEKMKGAAWLATLDVKPGNTVQAGQLLATTDPAP
;
A
#
# COMPACT_ATOMS: atom_id res chain seq x y z
N MET A 1 57.25 -43.62 55.78
CA MET A 1 56.13 -42.66 55.84
C MET A 1 56.41 -41.35 55.08
N ARG A 2 57.57 -40.71 55.24
CA ARG A 2 57.89 -39.41 54.58
C ARG A 2 57.87 -39.44 53.04
N ALA A 3 58.25 -40.55 52.41
CA ALA A 3 58.24 -40.68 50.95
C ALA A 3 56.81 -40.73 50.35
N ALA A 4 55.89 -41.44 51.02
CA ALA A 4 54.48 -41.49 50.60
C ALA A 4 53.80 -40.11 50.72
N THR A 5 54.06 -39.38 51.81
CA THR A 5 53.54 -38.02 51.98
C THR A 5 54.06 -37.06 50.89
N ARG A 6 55.33 -37.17 50.49
CA ARG A 6 55.91 -36.37 49.39
C ARG A 6 55.29 -36.70 48.04
N LEU A 7 55.01 -37.98 47.76
CA LEU A 7 54.35 -38.40 46.52
C LEU A 7 52.91 -37.88 46.43
N ILE A 8 52.17 -37.93 47.55
CA ILE A 8 50.80 -37.40 47.61
C ILE A 8 50.80 -35.88 47.41
N LEU A 9 51.73 -35.15 48.04
CA LEU A 9 51.87 -33.71 47.86
C LEU A 9 52.23 -33.34 46.41
N ALA A 10 53.12 -34.10 45.77
CA ALA A 10 53.46 -33.89 44.37
C ALA A 10 52.27 -34.13 43.42
N ALA A 11 51.49 -35.18 43.66
CA ALA A 11 50.28 -35.46 42.88
C ALA A 11 49.23 -34.36 43.05
N LEU A 12 49.03 -33.87 44.28
CA LEU A 12 48.08 -32.79 44.55
C LEU A 12 48.50 -31.48 43.87
N ALA A 13 49.80 -31.16 43.89
CA ALA A 13 50.34 -30.00 43.21
C ALA A 13 50.13 -30.06 41.68
N LEU A 14 50.35 -31.24 41.07
CA LEU A 14 50.11 -31.44 39.64
C LEU A 14 48.63 -31.27 39.28
N LEU A 15 47.71 -31.74 40.13
CA LEU A 15 46.28 -31.60 39.91
C LEU A 15 45.83 -30.13 39.98
N LEU A 16 46.37 -29.37 40.94
CA LEU A 16 46.11 -27.94 41.08
C LEU A 16 46.63 -27.13 39.89
N VAL A 17 47.85 -27.42 39.43
CA VAL A 17 48.44 -26.73 38.27
C VAL A 17 47.71 -27.11 36.99
N GLY A 18 47.47 -28.40 36.75
CA GLY A 18 46.75 -28.88 35.57
C GLY A 18 45.32 -28.36 35.51
N GLY A 19 44.59 -28.40 36.63
CA GLY A 19 43.22 -27.88 36.72
C GLY A 19 43.15 -26.37 36.54
N GLY A 20 44.11 -25.63 37.10
CA GLY A 20 44.22 -24.17 36.93
C GLY A 20 44.49 -23.76 35.48
N VAL A 21 45.43 -24.44 34.80
CA VAL A 21 45.74 -24.19 33.39
C VAL A 21 44.54 -24.53 32.49
N TRP A 22 43.89 -25.67 32.71
CA TRP A 22 42.72 -26.08 31.94
C TRP A 22 41.56 -25.09 32.11
N TYR A 23 41.29 -24.64 33.34
CA TYR A 23 40.25 -23.67 33.62
C TYR A 23 40.52 -22.31 32.96
N PHE A 24 41.77 -21.84 33.02
CA PHE A 24 42.16 -20.57 32.40
C PHE A 24 42.03 -20.61 30.87
N TRP A 25 42.47 -21.70 30.23
CA TRP A 25 42.34 -21.87 28.78
C TRP A 25 40.88 -22.03 28.35
N GLY A 26 40.07 -22.79 29.10
CA GLY A 26 38.64 -22.96 28.83
C GLY A 26 37.84 -21.65 28.89
N ARG A 27 38.20 -20.74 29.81
CA ARG A 27 37.55 -19.41 29.90
C ARG A 27 37.81 -18.55 28.66
N ASN A 28 39.01 -18.61 28.10
CA ASN A 28 39.35 -17.87 26.88
C ASN A 28 38.62 -18.43 25.65
N ALA A 29 38.48 -19.76 25.55
CA ALA A 29 37.70 -20.39 24.49
C ALA A 29 36.20 -20.04 24.57
N LEU A 30 35.63 -20.01 25.78
CA LEU A 30 34.24 -19.60 26.00
C LEU A 30 34.03 -18.09 25.77
N ALA A 31 35.01 -17.25 26.09
CA ALA A 31 34.97 -15.81 25.81
C ALA A 31 35.06 -15.53 24.29
N ALA A 32 35.92 -16.24 23.57
CA ALA A 32 36.04 -16.14 22.12
C ALA A 32 34.73 -16.53 21.39
N ASN A 33 33.99 -17.52 21.93
CA ASN A 33 32.69 -17.92 21.39
C ASN A 33 31.55 -16.91 21.65
N ARG A 34 31.67 -16.03 22.66
CA ARG A 34 30.66 -14.98 22.91
C ARG A 34 30.72 -13.82 21.91
N SER A 35 31.89 -13.56 21.33
CA SER A 35 32.05 -12.53 20.29
C SER A 35 31.35 -12.89 18.96
N ALA A 36 30.91 -14.14 18.79
CA ALA A 36 30.16 -14.58 17.60
C ALA A 36 28.63 -14.37 17.70
N ALA A 37 28.13 -13.87 18.84
CA ALA A 37 26.71 -13.68 19.10
C ALA A 37 26.15 -12.30 18.67
N ASP A 38 27.00 -11.32 18.36
CA ASP A 38 26.60 -9.98 17.88
C ASP A 38 26.45 -9.93 16.35
N ARG A 39 25.62 -10.82 15.79
CA ARG A 39 25.26 -10.74 14.36
C ARG A 39 24.13 -9.73 14.19
N SER A 40 24.49 -8.49 13.88
CA SER A 40 23.56 -7.42 13.48
C SER A 40 22.70 -7.89 12.30
N PHE A 41 21.38 -7.98 12.51
CA PHE A 41 20.39 -8.37 11.49
C PHE A 41 19.99 -7.19 10.59
N THR A 42 20.87 -6.22 10.38
CA THR A 42 20.52 -5.00 9.64
C THR A 42 20.89 -5.16 8.18
N GLN A 43 19.90 -5.41 7.33
CA GLN A 43 20.07 -5.47 5.89
C GLN A 43 20.01 -4.04 5.32
N VAL A 44 21.14 -3.56 4.80
CA VAL A 44 21.20 -2.29 4.05
C VAL A 44 20.79 -2.57 2.60
N VAL A 45 19.79 -1.84 2.11
CA VAL A 45 19.31 -1.94 0.72
C VAL A 45 19.63 -0.64 0.00
N GLU A 46 20.09 -0.74 -1.25
CA GLU A 46 20.38 0.41 -2.11
C GLU A 46 19.07 1.06 -2.60
N VAL A 47 18.88 2.35 -2.29
CA VAL A 47 17.71 3.10 -2.77
C VAL A 47 17.95 3.53 -4.21
N ARG A 48 17.13 3.04 -5.14
CA ARG A 48 17.11 3.52 -6.53
C ARG A 48 16.07 4.64 -6.66
N GLN A 49 16.52 5.81 -7.07
CA GLN A 49 15.63 6.93 -7.39
C GLN A 49 15.05 6.72 -8.79
N GLY A 50 13.73 6.71 -8.91
CA GLY A 50 12.99 6.59 -10.16
C GLY A 50 11.77 7.51 -10.15
N ASN A 51 11.18 7.73 -11.31
CA ASN A 51 9.96 8.52 -11.43
C ASN A 51 8.74 7.65 -11.11
N LEU A 52 8.00 8.00 -10.05
CA LEU A 52 6.72 7.38 -9.72
C LEU A 52 5.62 8.17 -10.43
N ASN A 53 5.14 7.63 -11.56
CA ASN A 53 4.00 8.22 -12.26
C ASN A 53 2.71 7.85 -11.50
N SER A 54 2.20 8.76 -10.68
CA SER A 54 0.93 8.60 -9.99
C SER A 54 -0.18 9.25 -10.81
N THR A 55 -1.04 8.44 -11.42
CA THR A 55 -2.23 8.92 -12.11
C THR A 55 -3.38 8.96 -11.12
N ILE A 56 -3.92 10.15 -10.84
CA ILE A 56 -5.16 10.33 -10.08
C ILE A 56 -6.32 10.32 -11.08
N SER A 57 -7.13 9.27 -11.03
CA SER A 57 -8.37 9.19 -11.82
C SER A 57 -9.51 9.81 -11.02
N VAL A 58 -9.98 10.99 -11.43
CA VAL A 58 -11.18 11.61 -10.88
C VAL A 58 -12.40 11.00 -11.55
N VAL A 59 -13.23 10.30 -10.78
CA VAL A 59 -14.58 9.89 -11.22
C VAL A 59 -15.57 10.98 -10.84
N GLY A 60 -16.33 11.46 -11.81
CA GLY A 60 -17.36 12.47 -11.63
C GLY A 60 -18.53 12.21 -12.57
N GLU A 61 -19.72 12.61 -12.15
CA GLU A 61 -20.93 12.54 -12.96
C GLU A 61 -21.02 13.79 -13.84
N LEU A 62 -21.25 13.60 -15.14
CA LEU A 62 -21.47 14.68 -16.09
C LEU A 62 -22.99 14.95 -16.15
N ASP A 63 -23.43 16.01 -15.50
CA ASP A 63 -24.82 16.49 -15.63
C ASP A 63 -24.92 17.57 -16.73
N ALA A 64 -26.09 17.67 -17.35
CA ALA A 64 -26.36 18.68 -18.36
C ALA A 64 -26.40 20.06 -17.71
N VAL A 65 -25.64 21.03 -18.26
CA VAL A 65 -25.57 22.40 -17.73
C VAL A 65 -26.95 23.05 -17.59
N GLN A 66 -27.89 22.71 -18.49
CA GLN A 66 -29.29 23.10 -18.42
C GLN A 66 -30.17 21.98 -18.97
N ARG A 67 -31.27 21.68 -18.28
CA ARG A 67 -32.31 20.74 -18.73
C ARG A 67 -33.64 21.47 -18.77
N ALA A 68 -34.24 21.53 -19.95
CA ALA A 68 -35.60 22.02 -20.14
C ALA A 68 -36.46 20.85 -20.65
N GLU A 69 -37.43 20.43 -19.84
CA GLU A 69 -38.41 19.43 -20.24
C GLU A 69 -39.60 20.15 -20.85
N LEU A 70 -39.76 20.03 -22.17
CA LEU A 70 -40.89 20.57 -22.90
C LEU A 70 -41.99 19.51 -22.92
N SER A 71 -42.83 19.50 -21.89
CA SER A 71 -44.08 18.77 -21.91
C SER A 71 -45.08 19.56 -22.76
N PHE A 72 -45.60 18.95 -23.83
CA PHE A 72 -46.83 19.41 -24.49
C PHE A 72 -48.03 19.03 -23.59
N GLU A 73 -48.01 19.51 -22.35
CA GLU A 73 -48.89 19.09 -21.26
C GLU A 73 -50.27 19.70 -21.46
N LYS A 74 -51.08 19.04 -22.30
CA LYS A 74 -52.38 19.53 -22.77
C LYS A 74 -52.26 20.91 -23.41
N MET A 75 -52.22 20.91 -24.73
CA MET A 75 -52.62 22.06 -25.55
C MET A 75 -53.78 22.76 -24.81
N LYS A 76 -53.56 23.99 -24.33
CA LYS A 76 -54.59 24.76 -23.62
C LYS A 76 -55.63 25.18 -24.67
N GLY A 77 -56.43 24.21 -25.11
CA GLY A 77 -57.27 24.28 -26.30
C GLY A 77 -57.24 22.99 -27.09
N ALA A 78 -58.37 22.63 -27.70
CA ALA A 78 -58.58 21.42 -28.51
C ALA A 78 -57.86 21.44 -29.88
N ALA A 79 -56.80 22.24 -30.02
CA ALA A 79 -56.00 22.29 -31.24
C ALA A 79 -55.22 20.98 -31.39
N TRP A 80 -55.15 20.43 -32.60
CA TRP A 80 -54.41 19.20 -32.87
C TRP A 80 -52.95 19.55 -33.22
N LEU A 81 -52.03 18.60 -32.99
CA LEU A 81 -50.64 18.78 -33.43
C LEU A 81 -50.58 18.67 -34.96
N ALA A 82 -50.15 19.72 -35.65
CA ALA A 82 -50.07 19.75 -37.10
C ALA A 82 -48.73 19.16 -37.59
N THR A 83 -47.61 19.62 -37.04
CA THR A 83 -46.27 19.11 -37.40
C THR A 83 -45.35 19.01 -36.19
N LEU A 84 -44.43 18.04 -36.24
CA LEU A 84 -43.33 17.87 -35.29
C LEU A 84 -42.02 17.73 -36.08
N ASP A 85 -41.17 18.73 -36.00
CA ASP A 85 -39.95 18.87 -36.81
C ASP A 85 -38.68 18.45 -36.04
N VAL A 86 -38.85 17.65 -34.98
CA VAL A 86 -37.77 17.17 -34.11
C VAL A 86 -37.84 15.67 -33.87
N LYS A 87 -36.67 15.04 -33.74
CA LYS A 87 -36.50 13.63 -33.40
C LYS A 87 -35.60 13.48 -32.16
N PRO A 88 -35.74 12.39 -31.39
CA PRO A 88 -34.81 12.09 -30.30
C PRO A 88 -33.37 12.08 -30.80
N GLY A 89 -32.48 12.79 -30.09
CA GLY A 89 -31.07 12.94 -30.45
C GLY A 89 -30.74 14.15 -31.35
N ASN A 90 -31.72 14.91 -31.82
CA ASN A 90 -31.45 16.14 -32.57
C ASN A 90 -30.91 17.25 -31.65
N THR A 91 -29.90 17.98 -32.12
CA THR A 91 -29.46 19.24 -31.52
C THR A 91 -30.32 20.38 -32.09
N VAL A 92 -30.92 21.18 -31.22
CA VAL A 92 -31.80 22.29 -31.60
C VAL A 92 -31.19 23.63 -31.19
N GLN A 93 -31.48 24.69 -31.93
CA GLN A 93 -31.05 26.05 -31.59
C GLN A 93 -32.10 26.77 -30.75
N ALA A 94 -31.67 27.75 -29.95
CA ALA A 94 -32.59 28.61 -29.22
C ALA A 94 -33.51 29.35 -30.20
N GLY A 95 -34.83 29.24 -29.98
CA GLY A 95 -35.84 29.86 -30.84
C GLY A 95 -36.20 29.07 -32.12
N GLN A 96 -35.66 27.87 -32.30
CA GLN A 96 -36.06 26.99 -33.40
C GLN A 96 -37.51 26.52 -33.23
N LEU A 97 -38.30 26.59 -34.29
CA LEU A 97 -39.65 26.01 -34.33
C LEU A 97 -39.54 24.48 -34.28
N LEU A 98 -40.08 23.86 -33.23
CA LEU A 98 -39.99 22.41 -33.02
C LEU A 98 -41.31 21.69 -33.35
N ALA A 99 -42.43 22.39 -33.20
CA ALA A 99 -43.77 21.86 -33.43
C ALA A 99 -44.73 22.99 -33.80
N THR A 100 -45.67 22.69 -34.70
CA THR A 100 -46.76 23.60 -35.08
C THR A 100 -48.10 23.02 -34.64
N THR A 101 -48.96 23.86 -34.06
CA THR A 101 -50.34 23.50 -33.68
C THR A 101 -51.32 23.94 -34.74
N ASP A 102 -52.35 23.15 -35.03
CA ASP A 102 -53.43 23.52 -35.96
C ASP A 102 -54.32 24.61 -35.33
N PRO A 103 -54.39 25.82 -35.91
CA PRO A 103 -55.24 26.88 -35.40
C PRO A 103 -56.75 26.69 -35.71
N ALA A 104 -57.13 25.73 -36.55
CA ALA A 104 -58.53 25.42 -36.88
C ALA A 104 -58.91 24.02 -36.35
N PRO A 105 -59.75 23.91 -35.30
CA PRO A 105 -60.27 22.61 -34.83
C PRO A 105 -61.27 21.97 -35.80
#